data_AF-A0A7L5Z333-F1
#
_entry.id   AF-A0A7L5Z333-F1
#
_cell.length_a   1.000
_cell.length_b   1.000
_cell.length_c   1.000
_cell.angle_alpha   90.00
_cell.angle_beta   90.00
_cell.angle_gamma   90.00
#
_symmetry.space_group_name_H-M   'P 1'
#
loop_
_entity.id
_entity.type
_entity.pdbx_description
1 polymer ?
#
loop_
_entity_poly.entity_id
_entity_poly.type
_entity_poly.pdbx_seq_one_letter_code
_entity_poly.pdbx_strand_id
1 'polypeptide(L)'
;MFDLGFRHGLTDREIARISDEPTPRVEARRATVFQALQNGAGPVAVAGASSCPNLLDALSDWDGELSSAWARRMRKHIDGCEFCSVVEQTELSPGSVRAALPLEPAPGTTRALVFPTTGDVAAVAAAVSIAADPFDATGFPPQEGEAVVFDISPDGTRAARSAACRCGGSSLEERPSSRS
;
A
#
# COMPACT_ATOMS: atom_id res chain seq x y z
N MET A 1 7.18 -7.23 -1.29
CA MET A 1 5.86 -6.75 -1.75
C MET A 1 5.18 -5.85 -0.70
N PHE A 2 4.96 -6.29 0.55
CA PHE A 2 4.34 -5.45 1.61
C PHE A 2 5.09 -4.17 2.00
N ASP A 3 6.39 -4.16 1.75
CA ASP A 3 7.26 -3.00 1.93
C ASP A 3 6.74 -1.74 1.23
N LEU A 4 6.09 -1.90 0.06
CA LEU A 4 5.53 -0.79 -0.72
C LEU A 4 4.42 -0.04 0.03
N GLY A 5 3.51 -0.75 0.70
CA GLY A 5 2.43 -0.11 1.46
C GLY A 5 2.94 0.60 2.72
N PHE A 6 3.87 -0.03 3.44
CA PHE A 6 4.37 0.52 4.72
C PHE A 6 5.42 1.62 4.55
N ARG A 7 6.43 1.41 3.70
CA ARG A 7 7.53 2.37 3.52
C ARG A 7 7.20 3.45 2.50
N HIS A 8 6.52 3.07 1.42
CA HIS A 8 6.29 3.98 0.30
C HIS A 8 4.89 4.60 0.34
N GLY A 9 4.01 4.16 1.25
CA GLY A 9 2.68 4.76 1.44
C GLY A 9 1.70 4.50 0.31
N LEU A 10 1.98 3.49 -0.53
CA LEU A 10 1.07 3.12 -1.61
C LEU A 10 -0.21 2.51 -1.02
N THR A 11 -1.33 2.91 -1.60
CA THR A 11 -2.65 2.33 -1.32
C THR A 11 -2.76 0.91 -1.90
N ASP A 12 -3.67 0.12 -1.37
CA ASP A 12 -3.87 -1.27 -1.82
C ASP A 12 -4.25 -1.34 -3.32
N ARG A 13 -4.96 -0.33 -3.83
CA ARG A 13 -5.28 -0.19 -5.25
C ARG A 13 -4.05 0.10 -6.11
N GLU A 14 -3.11 0.88 -5.61
CA GLU A 14 -1.86 1.18 -6.34
C GLU A 14 -0.93 -0.02 -6.35
N ILE A 15 -0.84 -0.75 -5.24
CA ILE A 15 -0.09 -2.00 -5.15
C ILE A 15 -0.67 -3.05 -6.11
N ALA A 16 -2.01 -3.17 -6.16
CA ALA A 16 -2.73 -4.02 -7.10
C ALA A 16 -2.37 -3.71 -8.55
N ARG A 17 -2.39 -2.42 -8.94
CA ARG A 17 -2.03 -1.97 -10.29
C ARG A 17 -0.58 -2.28 -10.67
N ILE A 18 0.39 -2.04 -9.79
CA ILE A 18 1.82 -2.33 -10.07
C ILE A 18 2.07 -3.83 -10.19
N SER A 19 1.35 -4.63 -9.39
CA SER A 19 1.59 -6.06 -9.29
C SER A 19 0.75 -6.89 -10.26
N ASP A 20 -0.12 -6.23 -11.05
CA ASP A 20 -1.15 -6.87 -11.88
C ASP A 20 -1.98 -7.91 -11.08
N GLU A 21 -2.29 -7.59 -9.82
CA GLU A 21 -3.10 -8.44 -8.93
C GLU A 21 -4.47 -7.78 -8.68
N PRO A 22 -5.56 -8.55 -8.52
CA PRO A 22 -6.84 -7.99 -8.10
C PRO A 22 -6.74 -7.33 -6.71
N THR A 23 -7.31 -6.14 -6.54
CA THR A 23 -7.30 -5.40 -5.25
C THR A 23 -7.72 -6.25 -4.04
N PRO A 24 -8.80 -7.06 -4.09
CA PRO A 24 -9.19 -7.89 -2.94
C PRO A 24 -8.11 -8.89 -2.51
N ARG A 25 -7.29 -9.36 -3.45
CA ARG A 25 -6.18 -10.28 -3.16
C ARG A 25 -5.07 -9.57 -2.39
N VAL A 26 -4.75 -8.34 -2.77
CA VAL A 26 -3.76 -7.50 -2.09
C VAL A 26 -4.23 -7.16 -0.67
N GLU A 27 -5.49 -6.72 -0.53
CA GLU A 27 -6.11 -6.41 0.76
C GLU A 27 -6.10 -7.62 1.71
N ALA A 28 -6.53 -8.79 1.24
CA ALA A 28 -6.53 -10.01 2.05
C ALA A 28 -5.12 -10.41 2.51
N ARG A 29 -4.14 -10.30 1.61
CA ARG A 29 -2.74 -10.59 1.94
C ARG A 29 -2.20 -9.60 2.97
N ARG A 30 -2.55 -8.33 2.85
CA ARG A 30 -2.16 -7.26 3.78
C ARG A 30 -2.77 -7.48 5.15
N ALA A 31 -4.07 -7.75 5.22
CA ALA A 31 -4.75 -8.10 6.46
C ALA A 31 -4.07 -9.30 7.16
N THR A 32 -3.71 -10.34 6.39
CA THR A 32 -3.00 -11.52 6.92
C THR A 32 -1.65 -11.16 7.55
N VAL A 33 -0.85 -10.33 6.89
CA VAL A 33 0.46 -9.90 7.41
C VAL A 33 0.31 -8.99 8.63
N PHE A 34 -0.63 -8.05 8.58
CA PHE A 34 -0.92 -7.21 9.75
C PHE A 34 -1.39 -8.04 10.95
N GLN A 35 -2.22 -9.05 10.72
CA GLN A 35 -2.65 -9.97 11.78
C GLN A 35 -1.46 -10.75 12.35
N ALA A 36 -0.53 -11.22 11.50
CA ALA A 36 0.69 -11.88 11.95
C ALA A 36 1.58 -10.92 12.77
N LEU A 37 1.69 -9.66 12.37
CA LEU A 37 2.39 -8.63 13.11
C LEU A 37 1.75 -8.36 14.48
N GLN A 38 0.43 -8.18 14.55
CA GLN A 38 -0.30 -8.01 15.80
C GLN A 38 -0.11 -9.20 16.74
N ASN A 39 -0.15 -10.43 16.20
CA ASN A 39 0.05 -11.64 17.00
C ASN A 39 1.49 -11.80 17.52
N GLY A 40 2.50 -11.33 16.77
CA GLY A 40 3.91 -11.49 17.13
C GLY A 40 4.49 -10.32 17.94
N ALA A 41 4.19 -9.08 17.55
CA ALA A 41 4.76 -7.86 18.13
C ALA A 41 3.80 -7.10 19.04
N GLY A 42 2.48 -7.25 18.85
CA GLY A 42 1.45 -6.57 19.66
C GLY A 42 1.61 -6.79 21.17
N PRO A 43 1.79 -8.04 21.64
CA PRO A 43 2.05 -8.32 23.05
C PRO A 43 3.21 -7.51 23.65
N VAL A 44 4.33 -7.40 22.93
CA VAL A 44 5.52 -6.66 23.40
C VAL A 44 5.28 -5.17 23.39
N ALA A 45 4.67 -4.65 22.31
CA ALA A 45 4.35 -3.24 22.18
C ALA A 45 3.43 -2.78 23.33
N VAL A 46 2.36 -3.53 23.60
CA VAL A 46 1.42 -3.23 24.70
C VAL A 46 2.10 -3.38 26.06
N ALA A 47 2.92 -4.41 26.28
CA ALA A 47 3.63 -4.58 27.54
C ALA A 47 4.58 -3.40 27.86
N GLY A 48 5.20 -2.80 26.84
CA GLY A 48 6.09 -1.65 27.01
C GLY A 48 5.39 -0.29 27.13
N ALA A 49 4.21 -0.14 26.52
CA ALA A 49 3.52 1.16 26.43
C ALA A 49 2.32 1.29 27.39
N SER A 50 1.68 0.18 27.80
CA SER A 50 0.43 0.24 28.57
C SER A 50 0.69 0.44 30.07
N SER A 51 -0.17 1.24 30.71
CA SER A 51 -0.27 1.32 32.17
C SER A 51 -1.44 0.51 32.73
N CYS A 52 -1.86 -0.55 32.03
CA CYS A 52 -3.02 -1.34 32.44
C CYS A 52 -2.69 -2.15 33.72
N PRO A 53 -3.38 -1.92 34.86
CA PRO A 53 -3.04 -2.59 36.11
C PRO A 53 -3.23 -4.10 36.04
N ASN A 54 -4.28 -4.56 35.36
CA ASN A 54 -4.55 -5.99 35.17
C ASN A 54 -3.48 -6.67 34.30
N LEU A 55 -2.90 -5.95 33.33
CA LEU A 55 -1.80 -6.48 32.55
C LEU A 55 -0.51 -6.50 33.39
N LEU A 56 -0.20 -5.41 34.10
CA LEU A 56 0.99 -5.31 34.95
C LEU A 56 1.01 -6.37 36.05
N ASP A 57 -0.13 -6.63 36.68
CA ASP A 57 -0.27 -7.72 37.66
C ASP A 57 0.01 -9.08 37.01
N ALA A 58 -0.56 -9.32 35.82
CA ALA A 58 -0.32 -10.54 35.06
C ALA A 58 1.14 -10.69 34.58
N LEU A 59 1.90 -9.60 34.49
CA LEU A 59 3.31 -9.55 34.08
C LEU A 59 4.29 -9.50 35.25
N SER A 60 3.81 -9.53 36.49
CA SER A 60 4.66 -9.42 37.69
C SER A 60 5.80 -10.45 37.75
N ASP A 61 5.54 -11.67 37.25
CA ASP A 61 6.51 -12.78 37.18
C ASP A 61 7.14 -12.94 35.79
N TRP A 62 6.98 -11.96 34.88
CA TRP A 62 7.55 -12.05 33.54
C TRP A 62 9.04 -11.70 33.54
N ASP A 63 9.85 -12.59 32.95
CA ASP A 63 11.30 -12.48 32.80
C ASP A 63 11.76 -11.51 31.69
N GLY A 64 10.81 -10.91 30.96
CA GLY A 64 11.08 -10.02 29.83
C GLY A 64 11.31 -10.76 28.51
N GLU A 65 11.32 -12.09 28.49
CA GLU A 65 11.44 -12.88 27.27
C GLU A 65 10.06 -13.30 26.74
N LEU A 66 9.76 -12.97 25.47
CA LEU A 66 8.46 -13.29 24.89
C LEU A 66 8.38 -14.78 24.49
N SER A 67 8.14 -15.66 25.47
CA SER A 67 7.82 -17.06 25.20
C SER A 67 6.43 -17.22 24.56
N SER A 68 6.20 -18.35 23.89
CA SER A 68 4.89 -18.64 23.26
C SER A 68 3.73 -18.69 24.27
N ALA A 69 4.00 -19.08 25.52
CA ALA A 69 3.02 -19.08 26.60
C ALA A 69 2.66 -17.65 27.03
N TRP A 70 3.67 -16.78 27.17
CA TRP A 70 3.47 -15.37 27.49
C TRP A 70 2.75 -14.62 26.37
N ALA A 71 3.16 -14.81 25.11
CA ALA A 71 2.50 -14.23 23.95
C ALA A 71 1.02 -14.61 23.91
N ARG A 72 0.67 -15.87 24.16
CA ARG A 72 -0.72 -16.34 24.22
C ARG A 72 -1.50 -15.69 25.36
N ARG A 73 -0.91 -15.57 26.55
CA ARG A 73 -1.54 -14.94 27.73
C ARG A 73 -1.81 -13.46 27.46
N MET A 74 -0.82 -12.74 26.96
CA MET A 74 -0.94 -11.31 26.63
C MET A 74 -1.97 -11.11 25.52
N ARG A 75 -1.93 -11.88 24.43
CA ARG A 75 -2.94 -11.81 23.35
C ARG A 75 -4.37 -11.97 23.90
N LYS A 76 -4.60 -13.00 24.72
CA LYS A 76 -5.91 -13.24 25.36
C LYS A 76 -6.34 -12.04 26.22
N HIS A 77 -5.41 -11.38 26.90
CA HIS A 77 -5.71 -10.17 27.66
C HIS A 77 -6.06 -8.99 26.75
N ILE A 78 -5.24 -8.73 25.72
CA ILE A 78 -5.43 -7.62 24.78
C ILE A 78 -6.78 -7.75 24.06
N ASP A 79 -7.16 -8.96 23.64
CA ASP A 79 -8.47 -9.24 23.02
C ASP A 79 -9.66 -8.95 23.94
N GLY A 80 -9.48 -9.11 25.25
CA GLY A 80 -10.53 -8.92 26.25
C GLY A 80 -10.50 -7.57 26.96
N CYS A 81 -9.51 -6.71 26.70
CA CYS A 81 -9.31 -5.45 27.40
C CYS A 81 -9.36 -4.28 26.42
N GLU A 82 -10.39 -3.44 26.54
CA GLU A 82 -10.60 -2.28 25.67
C GLU A 82 -9.43 -1.27 25.73
N PHE A 83 -8.83 -1.08 26.90
CA PHE A 83 -7.66 -0.20 27.02
C PHE A 83 -6.45 -0.76 26.26
N CYS A 84 -6.13 -2.04 26.46
CA CYS A 84 -4.97 -2.67 25.82
C CYS A 84 -5.16 -2.80 24.30
N SER A 85 -6.38 -2.99 23.82
CA SER A 85 -6.66 -3.06 22.38
C SER A 85 -6.52 -1.70 21.69
N VAL A 86 -6.84 -0.59 22.38
CA VAL A 86 -6.60 0.77 21.87
C VAL A 86 -5.11 1.10 21.87
N VAL A 87 -4.38 0.70 22.92
CA VAL A 87 -2.91 0.83 22.95
C VAL A 87 -2.29 0.04 21.80
N GLU A 88 -2.70 -1.21 21.57
CA GLU A 88 -2.21 -2.03 20.45
C GLU A 88 -2.45 -1.34 19.09
N GLN A 89 -3.64 -0.79 18.86
CA GLN A 89 -3.97 -0.08 17.62
C GLN A 89 -3.12 1.18 17.41
N THR A 90 -2.75 1.85 18.51
CA THR A 90 -1.93 3.07 18.48
C THR A 90 -0.47 2.71 18.17
N GLU A 91 0.09 1.75 18.92
CA GLU A 91 1.48 1.30 18.83
C GLU A 91 1.78 0.48 17.56
N LEU A 92 0.75 -0.12 16.95
CA LEU A 92 0.86 -0.82 15.66
C LEU A 92 0.18 -0.08 14.51
N SER A 93 -0.09 1.22 14.69
CA SER A 93 -0.58 2.06 13.59
C SER A 93 0.42 2.05 12.42
N PRO A 94 -0.02 2.17 11.16
CA PRO A 94 0.89 2.14 10.01
C PRO A 94 2.05 3.15 10.12
N GLY A 95 1.78 4.34 10.68
CA GLY A 95 2.80 5.35 10.93
C GLY A 95 3.85 4.93 11.97
N SER A 96 3.41 4.33 13.08
CA SER A 96 4.31 3.83 14.13
C SER A 96 5.17 2.67 13.65
N VAL A 97 4.57 1.69 12.96
CA VAL A 97 5.30 0.55 12.37
C VAL A 97 6.33 1.03 11.34
N ARG A 98 5.95 2.00 10.51
CA ARG A 98 6.87 2.64 9.55
C ARG A 98 8.04 3.33 10.26
N ALA A 99 7.79 4.02 11.36
CA ALA A 99 8.85 4.68 12.13
C ALA A 99 9.80 3.69 12.81
N ALA A 100 9.32 2.50 13.17
CA ALA A 100 10.11 1.45 13.80
C ALA A 100 10.91 0.58 12.80
N LEU A 101 10.56 0.59 11.51
CA LEU A 101 11.24 -0.19 10.48
C LEU A 101 12.64 0.39 10.18
N PRO A 102 13.71 -0.43 10.13
CA PRO A 102 15.06 0.05 9.84
C PRO A 102 15.15 0.75 8.48
N LEU A 103 15.68 1.98 8.46
CA LEU A 103 15.98 2.69 7.20
C LEU A 103 17.19 2.04 6.56
N GLU A 104 16.99 1.42 5.40
CA GLU A 104 18.11 1.00 4.55
C GLU A 104 18.76 2.26 3.97
N PRO A 105 20.07 2.47 4.17
CA PRO A 105 20.74 3.63 3.61
C PRO A 105 20.67 3.59 2.09
N ALA A 106 20.36 4.74 1.48
CA ALA A 106 20.39 4.86 0.03
C ALA A 106 21.82 4.55 -0.49
N PRO A 107 21.96 3.86 -1.64
CA PRO A 107 23.25 3.67 -2.28
C PRO A 107 23.99 5.00 -2.45
N GLY A 108 25.32 5.03 -2.25
CA GLY A 108 26.10 6.26 -2.32
C GLY A 108 26.01 6.98 -3.68
N THR A 109 25.67 6.26 -4.75
CA THR A 109 25.45 6.78 -6.10
C THR A 109 24.13 7.55 -6.25
N THR A 110 23.13 7.32 -5.39
CA THR A 110 21.83 8.00 -5.44
C THR A 110 21.99 9.51 -5.37
N ARG A 111 22.92 10.01 -4.54
CA ARG A 111 23.21 11.44 -4.44
C ARG A 111 23.68 12.00 -5.79
N ALA A 112 24.62 11.33 -6.45
CA ALA A 112 25.16 11.78 -7.73
C ALA A 112 24.15 11.70 -8.88
N LEU A 113 23.15 10.82 -8.79
CA LEU A 113 22.09 10.69 -9.80
C LEU A 113 20.95 11.69 -9.60
N VAL A 114 20.60 12.02 -8.35
CA VAL A 114 19.46 12.90 -8.03
C VAL A 114 19.86 14.37 -7.96
N PHE A 115 21.04 14.72 -7.46
CA PHE A 115 21.44 16.13 -7.34
C PHE A 115 21.57 16.89 -8.67
N PRO A 116 21.95 16.29 -9.81
CA PRO A 116 21.91 16.97 -11.09
C PRO A 116 20.49 17.33 -11.55
N THR A 117 19.47 16.60 -11.07
CA THR A 117 18.06 16.85 -11.40
C THR A 117 17.40 17.83 -10.43
N THR A 118 18.11 18.38 -9.44
CA THR A 118 17.60 19.43 -8.55
C THR A 118 17.91 20.84 -9.06
N GLY A 119 18.37 20.97 -10.32
CA GLY A 119 18.50 22.26 -11.02
C GLY A 119 17.14 22.85 -11.41
N ASP A 120 17.10 23.72 -12.42
CA ASP A 120 15.88 24.39 -12.89
C ASP A 120 14.71 23.40 -13.01
N VAL A 121 13.78 23.51 -12.07
CA VAL A 121 12.61 22.62 -11.93
C VAL A 121 11.75 22.62 -13.19
N ALA A 122 11.75 23.72 -13.96
CA ALA A 122 11.03 23.80 -15.23
C ALA A 122 11.73 22.97 -16.32
N ALA A 123 13.06 23.05 -16.43
CA ALA A 123 13.83 22.25 -17.38
C ALA A 123 13.80 20.76 -17.03
N VAL A 124 13.84 20.41 -15.74
CA VAL A 124 13.73 19.03 -15.27
C VAL A 124 12.32 18.48 -15.49
N ALA A 125 11.27 19.26 -15.20
CA ALA A 125 9.89 18.86 -15.48
C ALA A 125 9.65 18.65 -16.98
N ALA A 126 10.20 19.51 -17.84
CA ALA A 126 10.15 19.34 -19.29
C ALA A 126 10.89 18.07 -19.74
N ALA A 127 12.10 17.81 -19.24
CA ALA A 127 12.85 16.60 -19.60
C ALA A 127 12.17 15.32 -19.10
N VAL A 128 11.64 15.32 -17.87
CA VAL A 128 10.91 14.18 -17.30
C VAL A 128 9.62 13.94 -18.05
N SER A 129 8.85 14.98 -18.40
CA SER A 129 7.60 14.82 -19.17
C SER A 129 7.81 14.31 -20.60
N ILE A 130 8.99 14.54 -21.19
CA ILE A 130 9.37 14.00 -22.50
C ILE A 130 9.83 12.54 -22.39
N ALA A 131 10.52 12.17 -21.30
CA ALA A 131 11.04 10.83 -21.07
C ALA A 131 10.01 9.88 -20.42
N ALA A 132 8.98 10.43 -19.79
CA ALA A 132 7.89 9.70 -19.17
C ALA A 132 6.96 9.12 -20.24
N ASP A 133 6.71 7.80 -20.18
CA ASP A 133 5.52 7.21 -20.78
C ASP A 133 4.26 7.96 -20.30
N PRO A 134 3.15 7.95 -21.07
CA PRO A 134 1.93 8.58 -20.62
C PRO A 134 1.55 8.04 -19.24
N PHE A 135 1.32 8.93 -18.28
CA PHE A 135 0.81 8.60 -16.96
C PHE A 135 -0.61 9.17 -16.83
N ASP A 136 -1.49 8.45 -16.13
CA ASP A 136 -2.82 8.90 -15.77
C ASP A 136 -2.76 9.99 -14.67
N ALA A 137 -3.92 10.57 -14.31
CA ALA A 137 -4.01 11.58 -13.27
C ALA A 137 -3.58 11.08 -11.87
N THR A 138 -3.38 9.77 -11.70
CA THR A 138 -2.89 9.13 -10.48
C THR A 138 -1.40 8.78 -10.54
N GLY A 139 -0.70 9.14 -11.62
CA GLY A 139 0.74 8.90 -11.77
C GLY A 139 1.09 7.47 -12.16
N PHE A 140 0.14 6.70 -12.72
CA PHE A 140 0.35 5.33 -13.21
C PHE A 140 0.25 5.26 -14.74
N PRO A 141 1.00 4.37 -15.41
CA PRO A 141 0.84 4.18 -16.85
C PRO A 141 -0.61 3.76 -17.18
N PRO A 142 -1.17 4.19 -18.32
CA PRO A 142 -2.52 3.80 -18.72
C PRO A 142 -2.62 2.29 -18.78
N GLN A 143 -3.66 1.75 -18.17
CA GLN A 143 -3.89 0.31 -18.15
C GLN A 143 -4.31 -0.11 -19.57
N GLU A 144 -3.86 -1.29 -20.03
CA GLU A 144 -4.23 -1.82 -21.35
C GLU A 144 -5.76 -1.93 -21.45
N GLY A 145 -6.40 -0.98 -22.15
CA GLY A 145 -7.86 -0.87 -22.26
C GLY A 145 -8.44 0.53 -21.98
N GLU A 146 -7.68 1.43 -21.34
CA GLU A 146 -8.10 2.82 -21.11
C GLU A 146 -7.38 3.76 -22.10
N ALA A 147 -7.92 3.87 -23.32
CA ALA A 147 -7.35 4.74 -24.36
C ALA A 147 -7.58 6.22 -24.02
N VAL A 148 -6.59 6.87 -23.41
CA VAL A 148 -6.56 8.33 -23.27
C VAL A 148 -5.96 8.93 -24.53
N VAL A 149 -6.80 9.45 -25.43
CA VAL A 149 -6.34 10.19 -26.61
C VAL A 149 -6.00 11.61 -26.18
N PHE A 150 -4.72 11.99 -26.29
CA PHE A 150 -4.27 13.36 -26.10
C PHE A 150 -4.12 14.05 -27.45
N ASP A 151 -4.90 15.11 -27.67
CA ASP A 151 -4.70 16.00 -28.81
C ASP A 151 -3.62 17.03 -28.43
N ILE A 152 -2.57 17.12 -29.24
CA ILE A 152 -1.50 18.10 -29.04
C ILE A 152 -1.89 19.35 -29.82
N SER A 153 -2.39 20.36 -29.10
CA SER A 153 -2.61 21.69 -29.67
C SER A 153 -1.26 22.35 -30.00
N PRO A 154 -1.12 23.04 -31.15
CA PRO A 154 0.13 23.70 -31.55
C PRO A 154 0.63 24.78 -30.57
N ASP A 155 -0.23 25.26 -29.66
CA ASP A 155 0.12 26.22 -28.59
C ASP A 155 0.64 25.55 -27.30
N GLY A 156 0.89 24.23 -27.29
CA GLY A 156 1.49 23.52 -26.16
C GLY A 156 0.56 23.30 -24.96
N THR A 157 -0.73 23.68 -25.06
CA THR A 157 -1.74 23.40 -24.04
C THR A 157 -2.35 22.00 -24.26
N ARG A 158 -2.28 21.15 -23.22
CA ARG A 158 -2.81 19.78 -23.24
C ARG A 158 -4.23 19.78 -22.68
N ALA A 159 -5.21 19.42 -23.50
CA ALA A 159 -6.57 19.12 -23.03
C ALA A 159 -6.81 17.61 -23.08
N ALA A 160 -7.03 16.99 -21.93
CA ALA A 160 -7.44 15.59 -21.87
C ALA A 160 -8.96 15.50 -22.15
N ARG A 161 -9.36 14.67 -23.11
CA ARG A 161 -10.77 14.26 -23.27
C ARG A 161 -10.84 12.76 -23.12
N SER A 162 -11.65 12.30 -22.18
CA SER A 162 -11.97 10.88 -22.03
C SER A 162 -12.82 10.45 -23.21
N ALA A 163 -12.25 9.64 -24.11
CA ALA A 163 -13.02 8.96 -25.14
C ALA A 163 -13.59 7.67 -24.52
N ALA A 164 -14.90 7.66 -24.25
CA ALA A 164 -15.59 6.42 -23.95
C ALA A 164 -15.58 5.57 -25.22
N CYS A 165 -14.68 4.59 -25.30
CA CYS A 165 -14.75 3.55 -26.32
C CYS A 165 -16.06 2.78 -26.13
N ARG A 166 -17.04 3.06 -26.99
CA ARG A 166 -18.18 2.16 -27.19
C ARG A 166 -17.63 0.87 -27.81
N CYS A 167 -17.49 -0.16 -27.01
CA CYS A 167 -17.31 -1.52 -27.52
C CYS A 167 -18.54 -1.86 -28.36
N GLY A 168 -18.34 -1.99 -29.67
CA GLY A 168 -19.34 -2.53 -30.59
C GLY A 168 -19.64 -3.97 -30.20
N GLY A 169 -20.86 -4.23 -29.74
CA GLY A 169 -21.36 -5.58 -29.57
C GLY A 169 -21.55 -6.20 -30.95
N SER A 170 -20.76 -7.22 -31.27
CA SER A 170 -20.99 -8.10 -32.41
C SER A 170 -22.28 -8.89 -32.18
N SER A 171 -23.29 -8.65 -33.02
CA SER A 171 -24.54 -9.42 -33.08
C SER A 171 -24.25 -10.92 -33.22
N LEU A 172 -24.80 -11.71 -32.30
CA LEU A 172 -25.05 -13.13 -32.53
C LEU A 172 -26.15 -13.26 -33.59
N GLU A 173 -25.79 -13.72 -34.79
CA GLU A 173 -26.74 -14.21 -35.78
C GLU A 173 -27.46 -15.46 -35.23
N GLU A 174 -28.75 -15.33 -34.96
CA GLU A 174 -29.67 -16.45 -34.76
C GLU A 174 -29.78 -17.26 -36.06
N ARG A 175 -29.31 -18.52 -36.05
CA ARG A 175 -29.60 -19.50 -37.10
C ARG A 175 -30.99 -20.11 -36.84
N PRO A 176 -31.97 -20.00 -37.75
CA PRO A 176 -33.24 -20.70 -37.58
C PRO A 176 -33.07 -22.20 -37.82
N SER A 177 -33.39 -22.99 -36.80
CA SER A 177 -33.50 -24.45 -36.84
C SER A 177 -34.77 -24.87 -37.58
N SER A 178 -34.65 -25.26 -38.85
CA SER A 178 -35.70 -25.96 -39.60
C SER A 178 -35.90 -27.37 -39.03
N ARG A 179 -37.07 -27.63 -38.43
CA ARG A 179 -37.60 -28.98 -38.20
C ARG A 179 -38.48 -29.37 -39.40
N SER A 180 -38.14 -30.48 -40.02
CA SER A 180 -39.07 -31.33 -40.81
C SER A 180 -39.58 -32.45 -39.92
#